data_AF-A0A953PKN5-F1
#
_entry.id   AF-A0A953PKN5-F1
#
_cell.length_a   1.000
_cell.length_b   1.000
_cell.length_c   1.000
_cell.angle_alpha   90.00
_cell.angle_beta   90.00
_cell.angle_gamma   90.00
#
_symmetry.space_group_name_H-M   'P 1'
#
loop_
_entity.id
_entity.type
_entity.pdbx_description
1 polymer ?
#
loop_
_entity_poly.entity_id
_entity_poly.type
_entity_poly.pdbx_seq_one_letter_code
_entity_poly.pdbx_strand_id
1 'polypeptide(L)'
;MDVPERYEQLIAYLGSQLPAPVEQHPLDDGALQFTGGDPPEVVALLTDTSVVVSAFSGEWESAFKFTAKPRRMGILKWRRLPENALLAALSALIKGAREARLASFQTCQYCGQKTAPEWLHDTGVCQACSDRHSGAIH
;
A
#
# COMPACT_ATOMS: atom_id res chain seq x y z
N MET A 1 -15.56 -18.01 19.49
CA MET A 1 -14.89 -16.71 19.35
C MET A 1 -15.97 -15.70 19.02
N ASP A 2 -16.07 -14.64 19.82
CA ASP A 2 -17.08 -13.61 19.60
C ASP A 2 -16.66 -12.71 18.41
N VAL A 3 -17.63 -12.12 17.72
CA VAL A 3 -17.38 -11.25 16.55
C VAL A 3 -16.45 -10.06 16.89
N PRO A 4 -16.58 -9.39 18.04
CA PRO A 4 -15.67 -8.31 18.45
C PRO A 4 -14.24 -8.79 18.67
N GLU A 5 -14.06 -9.96 19.30
CA GLU A 5 -12.74 -10.53 19.57
C GLU A 5 -11.97 -10.80 18.27
N ARG A 6 -12.66 -11.37 17.27
CA ARG A 6 -12.06 -11.65 15.96
C ARG A 6 -11.70 -10.37 15.20
N TYR A 7 -12.49 -9.31 15.36
CA TYR A 7 -12.22 -8.02 14.72
C TYR A 7 -10.92 -7.40 15.26
N GLU A 8 -10.76 -7.37 16.59
CA GLU A 8 -9.55 -6.88 17.26
C GLU A 8 -8.31 -7.69 16.88
N GLN A 9 -8.44 -9.02 16.77
CA GLN A 9 -7.35 -9.88 16.28
C GLN A 9 -6.92 -9.51 14.86
N LEU A 10 -7.86 -9.16 13.98
CA LEU A 10 -7.54 -8.73 12.62
C LEU A 10 -6.84 -7.36 12.60
N ILE A 11 -7.22 -6.43 13.49
CA ILE A 11 -6.51 -5.15 13.66
C ILE A 11 -5.05 -5.41 14.05
N ALA A 12 -4.82 -6.22 15.09
CA ALA A 12 -3.47 -6.55 15.55
C ALA A 12 -2.66 -7.30 14.48
N TYR A 13 -3.31 -8.22 13.76
CA TYR A 13 -2.68 -8.96 12.67
C TYR A 13 -2.24 -8.03 11.54
N LEU A 14 -3.13 -7.15 11.05
CA LEU A 14 -2.80 -6.17 10.02
C LEU A 14 -1.68 -5.22 10.46
N GLY A 15 -1.73 -4.74 11.70
CA GLY A 15 -0.68 -3.88 12.26
C GLY A 15 0.70 -4.54 12.34
N SER A 16 0.77 -5.87 12.44
CA SER A 16 2.05 -6.60 12.54
C SER A 16 2.54 -7.19 11.22
N GLN A 17 1.65 -7.48 10.27
CA GLN A 17 1.99 -8.18 9.03
C GLN A 17 2.16 -7.24 7.83
N LEU A 18 1.63 -6.03 7.89
CA LEU A 18 1.89 -5.03 6.87
C LEU A 18 3.35 -4.55 6.94
N PRO A 19 3.95 -4.15 5.79
CA PRO A 19 5.29 -3.58 5.79
C PRO A 19 5.32 -2.33 6.67
N ALA A 20 6.35 -2.21 7.51
CA ALA A 20 6.54 -1.04 8.37
C ALA A 20 7.07 0.16 7.55
N PRO A 21 6.76 1.41 7.96
CA PRO A 21 5.82 1.77 9.02
C PRO A 21 4.36 1.47 8.63
N VAL A 22 3.50 1.25 9.61
CA VAL A 22 2.05 1.04 9.40
C VAL A 22 1.28 2.21 9.99
N GLU A 23 0.56 2.90 9.12
CA GLU A 23 -0.37 3.96 9.49
C GLU A 23 -1.79 3.42 9.51
N GLN A 24 -2.57 3.79 10.54
CA GLN A 24 -3.96 3.40 10.69
C GLN A 24 -4.84 4.64 10.70
N HIS A 25 -5.88 4.62 9.87
CA HIS A 25 -6.83 5.72 9.72
C HIS A 25 -8.26 5.17 9.82
N PRO A 26 -9.07 5.61 10.79
CA PRO A 26 -10.49 5.33 10.80
C PRO A 26 -11.20 6.11 9.69
N LEU A 27 -12.17 5.48 9.04
CA LEU A 27 -13.04 6.09 8.04
C LEU A 27 -14.42 6.41 8.61
N ASP A 28 -15.15 7.30 7.95
CA ASP A 28 -16.46 7.79 8.39
C ASP A 28 -17.53 6.68 8.48
N ASP A 29 -17.34 5.57 7.76
CA ASP A 29 -18.22 4.40 7.77
C ASP A 29 -17.88 3.37 8.87
N GLY A 30 -16.91 3.68 9.73
CA GLY A 30 -16.42 2.80 10.79
C GLY A 30 -15.43 1.74 10.31
N ALA A 31 -15.05 1.74 9.02
CA ALA A 31 -13.97 0.90 8.54
C ALA A 31 -12.60 1.45 9.01
N LEU A 32 -11.61 0.57 9.04
CA LEU A 32 -10.23 0.92 9.35
C LEU A 32 -9.36 0.72 8.11
N GLN A 33 -8.71 1.78 7.66
CA GLN A 33 -7.69 1.71 6.63
C GLN A 33 -6.31 1.60 7.27
N PHE A 34 -5.52 0.66 6.79
CA PHE A 34 -4.12 0.50 7.12
C PHE A 34 -3.28 0.72 5.87
N THR A 35 -2.28 1.59 5.97
CA THR A 35 -1.29 1.82 4.92
C THR A 35 0.07 1.39 5.45
N GLY A 36 0.71 0.43 4.77
CA GLY A 36 2.03 -0.07 5.15
C GLY A 36 3.12 0.31 4.16
N GLY A 37 4.30 0.64 4.66
CA GLY A 37 5.53 0.87 3.91
C GLY A 37 5.91 2.34 3.78
N ASP A 38 7.21 2.59 3.55
CA ASP A 38 7.77 3.90 3.20
C ASP A 38 8.82 3.71 2.09
N PRO A 39 8.47 3.98 0.80
CA PRO A 39 7.19 4.52 0.33
C PRO A 39 6.01 3.57 0.54
N PRO A 40 4.75 4.05 0.57
CA PRO A 40 3.59 3.19 0.73
C PRO A 40 3.53 2.04 -0.28
N GLU A 41 3.38 0.83 0.26
CA GLU A 41 3.43 -0.44 -0.49
C GLU A 41 2.06 -1.12 -0.57
N VAL A 42 1.36 -1.23 0.57
CA VAL A 42 0.13 -2.01 0.70
C VAL A 42 -0.93 -1.19 1.44
N VAL A 43 -2.17 -1.28 0.97
CA VAL A 43 -3.34 -0.72 1.66
C VAL A 43 -4.30 -1.86 2.01
N ALA A 44 -4.65 -1.99 3.28
CA ALA A 44 -5.68 -2.91 3.75
C ALA A 44 -6.86 -2.12 4.32
N LEU A 45 -8.08 -2.42 3.84
CA LEU A 45 -9.32 -1.86 4.37
C LEU A 45 -10.07 -2.95 5.12
N LEU A 46 -10.14 -2.82 6.43
CA LEU A 46 -10.90 -3.70 7.31
C LEU A 46 -12.29 -3.07 7.55
N THR A 47 -13.32 -3.77 7.09
CA THR A 47 -14.71 -3.46 7.39
C THR A 47 -15.26 -4.47 8.40
N ASP A 48 -16.48 -4.20 8.87
CA ASP A 48 -17.27 -5.07 9.73
C ASP A 48 -17.41 -6.53 9.25
N THR A 49 -17.17 -6.82 7.97
CA THR A 49 -17.44 -8.11 7.33
C THR A 49 -16.35 -8.56 6.37
N SER A 50 -15.44 -7.68 5.96
CA SER A 50 -14.41 -8.00 4.99
C SER A 50 -13.08 -7.29 5.18
N VAL A 51 -12.02 -7.89 4.66
CA VAL A 51 -10.72 -7.25 4.48
C VAL A 51 -10.48 -7.12 2.99
N VAL A 52 -10.28 -5.90 2.50
CA VAL A 52 -9.84 -5.63 1.12
C VAL A 52 -8.35 -5.35 1.16
N VAL A 53 -7.56 -6.06 0.36
CA VAL A 53 -6.12 -5.82 0.24
C VAL A 53 -5.84 -5.24 -1.14
N SER A 54 -5.04 -4.19 -1.18
CA SER A 54 -4.67 -3.46 -2.40
C SER A 54 -3.17 -3.17 -2.41
N ALA A 55 -2.57 -3.19 -3.60
CA ALA A 55 -1.25 -2.59 -3.79
C ALA A 55 -1.41 -1.06 -3.84
N PHE A 56 -0.55 -0.33 -3.13
CA PHE A 56 -0.59 1.12 -3.17
C PHE A 56 -0.27 1.63 -4.58
N SER A 57 -0.97 2.66 -4.99
CA SER A 57 -0.67 3.43 -6.19
C SER A 57 -1.32 4.80 -5.99
N GLY A 58 -0.82 5.80 -6.70
CA GLY A 58 -1.48 7.09 -6.74
C GLY A 58 -1.01 7.90 -7.92
N GLU A 59 -1.72 8.99 -8.14
CA GLU A 59 -1.55 9.86 -9.28
C GLU A 59 -1.54 11.30 -8.79
N TRP A 60 -0.69 12.11 -9.41
CA TRP A 60 -0.72 13.56 -9.24
C TRP A 60 -1.80 14.14 -10.14
N GLU A 61 -2.90 14.59 -9.54
CA GLU A 61 -3.96 15.32 -10.27
C GLU A 61 -3.53 16.74 -10.61
N SER A 62 -2.63 17.31 -9.80
CA SER A 62 -1.93 18.57 -10.04
C SER A 62 -0.59 18.55 -9.30
N ALA A 63 0.25 19.57 -9.50
CA ALA A 63 1.56 19.67 -8.81
C ALA A 63 1.48 19.67 -7.28
N PHE A 64 0.30 19.90 -6.70
CA PHE A 64 0.10 20.01 -5.24
C PHE A 64 -0.95 19.04 -4.70
N LYS A 65 -1.49 18.17 -5.55
CA LYS A 65 -2.56 17.24 -5.17
C LYS A 65 -2.23 15.83 -5.63
N PHE A 66 -1.75 15.05 -4.69
CA PHE A 66 -1.58 13.61 -4.86
C PHE A 66 -2.84 12.88 -4.38
N THR A 67 -3.39 12.02 -5.22
CA THR A 67 -4.55 11.18 -4.89
C THR A 67 -4.11 9.72 -4.89
N ALA A 68 -4.26 9.06 -3.75
CA ALA A 68 -4.09 7.61 -3.66
C ALA A 68 -5.18 6.90 -4.47
N LYS A 69 -4.78 6.01 -5.37
CA LYS A 69 -5.64 5.11 -6.16
C LYS A 69 -5.18 3.66 -6.02
N PRO A 70 -5.30 3.04 -4.84
CA PRO A 70 -4.80 1.69 -4.62
C PRO A 70 -5.45 0.67 -5.57
N ARG A 71 -4.64 -0.23 -6.12
CA ARG A 71 -5.12 -1.30 -7.00
C ARG A 71 -5.50 -2.52 -6.17
N ARG A 72 -6.79 -2.86 -6.17
CA ARG A 72 -7.31 -4.02 -5.43
C ARG A 72 -6.66 -5.32 -5.90
N MET A 73 -6.12 -6.07 -4.94
CA MET A 73 -5.57 -7.42 -5.15
C MET A 73 -6.56 -8.51 -4.76
N GLY A 74 -7.37 -8.28 -3.72
CA GLY A 74 -8.36 -9.26 -3.29
C GLY A 74 -9.29 -8.75 -2.19
N ILE A 75 -10.36 -9.52 -1.94
CA ILE A 75 -11.32 -9.29 -0.86
C ILE A 75 -11.54 -10.60 -0.12
N LEU A 76 -11.44 -10.58 1.20
CA LEU A 76 -11.73 -11.72 2.07
C LEU A 76 -12.95 -11.40 2.93
N LYS A 77 -14.00 -12.21 2.82
CA LYS A 77 -15.17 -12.13 3.70
C LYS A 77 -14.87 -12.84 5.02
N TRP A 78 -14.15 -12.17 5.92
CA TRP A 78 -13.56 -12.80 7.10
C TRP A 78 -14.57 -13.47 8.03
N ARG A 79 -15.80 -12.95 8.13
CA ARG A 79 -16.88 -13.61 8.91
C ARG A 79 -17.29 -14.99 8.39
N ARG A 80 -17.05 -15.28 7.11
CA ARG A 80 -17.46 -16.53 6.44
C ARG A 80 -16.35 -17.57 6.34
N LEU A 81 -15.13 -17.21 6.73
CA LEU A 81 -13.96 -18.08 6.59
C LEU A 81 -13.54 -18.63 7.97
N PRO A 82 -13.05 -19.88 8.03
CA PRO A 82 -12.28 -20.35 9.18
C PRO A 82 -11.04 -19.48 9.39
N GLU A 83 -10.60 -19.33 10.63
CA GLU A 83 -9.49 -18.44 11.01
C GLU A 83 -8.19 -18.76 10.28
N ASN A 84 -7.74 -20.02 10.32
CA ASN A 84 -6.50 -20.43 9.66
C ASN A 84 -6.51 -20.15 8.14
N ALA A 85 -7.65 -20.41 7.49
CA ALA A 85 -7.81 -20.15 6.06
C ALA A 85 -7.79 -18.64 5.76
N LEU A 86 -8.43 -17.84 6.61
CA LEU A 86 -8.43 -16.39 6.50
C LEU A 86 -7.02 -15.81 6.65
N LEU A 87 -6.28 -16.18 7.69
CA LEU A 87 -4.94 -15.64 7.95
C LEU A 87 -3.95 -16.03 6.86
N ALA A 88 -4.00 -17.29 6.39
CA ALA A 88 -3.17 -17.75 5.28
C ALA A 88 -3.49 -16.98 3.98
N ALA A 89 -4.77 -16.81 3.65
CA ALA A 89 -5.18 -16.03 2.48
C ALA A 89 -4.79 -14.55 2.60
N LEU A 90 -4.93 -13.97 3.78
CA LEU A 90 -4.58 -12.57 4.05
C LEU A 90 -3.07 -12.34 3.91
N SER A 91 -2.25 -13.22 4.50
CA SER A 91 -0.79 -13.24 4.29
C SER A 91 -0.41 -13.27 2.81
N ALA A 92 -1.01 -14.18 2.05
CA ALA A 92 -0.73 -14.33 0.63
C ALA A 92 -1.10 -13.06 -0.16
N LEU A 93 -2.25 -12.44 0.15
CA LEU A 93 -2.66 -11.19 -0.48
C LEU A 93 -1.75 -10.01 -0.13
N ILE A 94 -1.34 -9.86 1.13
CA ILE A 94 -0.41 -8.81 1.56
C ILE A 94 0.92 -8.97 0.83
N LYS A 95 1.47 -10.19 0.81
CA LYS A 95 2.70 -10.50 0.09
C LYS A 95 2.58 -10.19 -1.40
N GLY A 96 1.51 -10.65 -2.05
CA GLY A 96 1.28 -10.40 -3.47
C GLY A 96 1.09 -8.91 -3.80
N ALA A 97 0.40 -8.16 -2.95
CA ALA A 97 0.24 -6.72 -3.10
C ALA A 97 1.59 -5.99 -3.01
N ARG A 98 2.41 -6.36 -2.03
CA ARG A 98 3.76 -5.83 -1.84
C ARG A 98 4.65 -6.12 -3.04
N GLU A 99 4.71 -7.37 -3.48
CA GLU A 99 5.53 -7.77 -4.63
C GLU A 99 5.10 -7.05 -5.91
N ALA A 100 3.78 -6.97 -6.16
CA ALA A 100 3.25 -6.23 -7.30
C ALA A 100 3.63 -4.75 -7.26
N ARG A 101 3.62 -4.14 -6.06
CA ARG A 101 4.01 -2.75 -5.87
C ARG A 101 5.50 -2.54 -6.09
N LEU A 102 6.37 -3.33 -5.46
CA LEU A 102 7.81 -3.21 -5.63
C LEU A 102 8.28 -3.50 -7.07
N ALA A 103 7.56 -4.36 -7.80
CA ALA A 103 7.82 -4.62 -9.22
C ALA A 103 7.51 -3.41 -10.12
N SER A 104 6.68 -2.47 -9.66
CA SER A 104 6.41 -1.23 -10.40
C SER A 104 7.52 -0.20 -10.27
N PHE A 105 8.43 -0.35 -9.31
CA PHE A 105 9.47 0.65 -9.06
C PHE A 105 10.52 0.57 -10.15
N GLN A 106 11.00 1.73 -10.60
CA GLN A 106 12.06 1.84 -11.58
C GLN A 106 13.35 2.30 -10.91
N THR A 107 14.49 1.81 -11.40
CA THR A 107 15.79 2.28 -10.95
C THR A 107 16.12 3.60 -11.63
N CYS A 108 16.42 4.64 -10.86
CA CYS A 108 16.90 5.91 -11.39
C CYS A 108 18.26 5.73 -12.06
N GLN A 109 18.40 6.20 -13.31
CA GLN A 109 19.63 6.05 -14.09
C GLN A 109 20.82 6.85 -13.55
N TYR A 110 20.57 7.90 -12.75
CA TYR A 110 21.63 8.74 -12.19
C TYR A 110 22.09 8.29 -10.80
N CYS A 111 21.17 8.01 -9.88
CA CYS A 111 21.51 7.66 -8.49
C CYS A 111 21.37 6.17 -8.16
N GLY A 112 20.83 5.36 -9.06
CA GLY A 112 20.64 3.91 -8.86
C GLY A 112 19.58 3.53 -7.83
N GLN A 113 18.87 4.49 -7.24
CA GLN A 113 17.81 4.23 -6.27
C GLN A 113 16.54 3.71 -6.96
N LYS A 114 15.82 2.79 -6.30
CA LYS A 114 14.48 2.39 -6.75
C LYS A 114 13.49 3.49 -6.40
N THR A 115 12.75 3.97 -7.39
CA THR A 115 11.79 5.05 -7.27
C THR A 115 10.44 4.56 -7.73
N ALA A 116 9.41 4.85 -6.93
CA ALA A 116 8.05 4.53 -7.30
C ALA A 116 7.60 5.40 -8.50
N PRO A 117 6.75 4.88 -9.40
CA PRO A 117 6.36 5.57 -10.64
C PRO A 117 5.86 6.99 -10.44
N GLU A 118 5.08 7.24 -9.39
CA GLU A 118 4.50 8.54 -9.11
C GLU A 118 5.52 9.58 -8.59
N TRP A 119 6.75 9.16 -8.31
CA TRP A 119 7.88 10.01 -7.91
C TRP A 119 8.98 10.07 -8.97
N LEU A 120 8.72 9.53 -10.16
CA LEU A 120 9.56 9.76 -11.33
C LEU A 120 9.22 11.12 -11.95
N HIS A 121 10.23 11.80 -12.46
CA HIS A 121 10.08 13.01 -13.25
C HIS A 121 9.86 12.67 -14.74
N ASP A 122 10.68 11.74 -15.25
CA ASP A 122 10.60 11.18 -16.59
C ASP A 122 11.10 9.72 -16.53
N THR A 123 11.14 9.04 -17.66
CA THR A 123 11.56 7.66 -17.84
C THR A 123 12.94 7.43 -17.20
N GLY A 124 12.94 6.71 -16.08
CA GLY A 124 14.17 6.35 -15.37
C GLY A 124 14.86 7.50 -14.62
N VAL A 125 14.20 8.65 -14.38
CA VAL A 125 14.78 9.77 -13.63
C VAL A 125 13.88 10.13 -12.44
N CYS A 126 14.43 10.08 -11.22
CA CYS A 126 13.71 10.54 -10.03
C CYS A 126 13.70 12.08 -9.93
N GLN A 127 12.71 12.65 -9.24
CA GLN A 127 12.57 14.11 -9.06
C GLN A 127 13.85 14.78 -8.54
N ALA A 128 14.49 14.21 -7.51
CA ALA A 128 15.71 14.77 -6.94
C ALA A 128 16.91 14.83 -7.92
N CYS A 129 17.03 13.85 -8.82
CA CYS A 129 18.04 13.87 -9.87
C CYS A 129 17.65 14.81 -11.01
N SER A 130 16.35 14.93 -11.32
CA SER A 130 15.88 15.92 -12.27
C SER A 130 16.33 17.31 -11.85
N ASP A 131 16.04 17.75 -10.62
CA ASP A 131 16.41 19.11 -10.16
C ASP A 131 17.92 19.41 -10.25
N ARG A 132 18.76 18.40 -10.06
CA ARG A 132 20.24 18.54 -10.14
C ARG A 132 20.76 18.59 -11.57
N HIS A 133 20.10 17.92 -12.50
CA HIS A 133 20.57 17.77 -13.88
C HIS A 133 19.79 18.62 -14.90
N SER A 134 18.58 19.08 -14.57
CA SER A 134 17.75 19.97 -15.39
C SER A 134 18.17 21.44 -15.29
N GLY A 135 19.09 21.78 -14.39
CA GLY A 135 19.75 23.08 -14.28
C GLY A 135 20.96 23.29 -15.19
N ALA A 136 21.27 22.37 -16.11
CA ALA A 136 22.34 22.56 -17.10
C ALA A 136 21.86 23.50 -18.22
N ILE A 137 21.77 24.80 -17.92
CA ILE A 137 21.92 25.85 -18.92
C ILE A 137 23.43 25.87 -19.26
N HIS A 138 23.77 25.33 -20.43
CA HIS A 138 25.02 25.63 -21.12
C HIS A 138 24.79 26.77 -22.10
#